data_AF-A0A7V9Q7N1-F1
#
_entry.id   AF-A0A7V9Q7N1-F1
#
_cell.length_a   1.000
_cell.length_b   1.000
_cell.length_c   1.000
_cell.angle_alpha   90.00
_cell.angle_beta   90.00
_cell.angle_gamma   90.00
#
_symmetry.space_group_name_H-M   'P 1'
#
loop_
_entity.id
_entity.type
_entity.pdbx_description
1 polymer ?
#
loop_
_entity_poly.entity_id
_entity_poly.type
_entity_poly.pdbx_seq_one_letter_code
_entity_poly.pdbx_strand_id
1 'polypeptide(L)'
;MAQSAKTLVNTFELGRAIRRKREDAGMSLRDVADATGVSASTLSRIENGTGKPDADNIARLTGWLNMPMERIMGGRQLDGDEAKPVVYFPHEAMPDIVEA
;
A
#
# COMPACT_ATOMS: atom_id res chain seq x y z
N MET A 1 1.72 -6.21 -29.36
CA MET A 1 0.86 -5.32 -28.54
C MET A 1 0.59 -6.00 -27.20
N ALA A 2 1.06 -5.38 -26.13
CA ALA A 2 0.91 -5.65 -24.68
C ALA A 2 0.65 -7.11 -24.23
N GLN A 3 1.71 -7.76 -23.75
CA GLN A 3 1.67 -9.06 -23.09
C GLN A 3 0.90 -8.94 -21.77
N SER A 4 -0.19 -9.72 -21.62
CA SER A 4 -0.89 -9.92 -20.34
C SER A 4 0.12 -10.37 -19.29
N ALA A 5 0.47 -9.48 -18.36
CA ALA A 5 1.23 -9.85 -17.18
C ALA A 5 0.39 -10.82 -16.36
N LYS A 6 0.74 -12.11 -16.45
CA LYS A 6 0.26 -13.18 -15.58
C LYS A 6 0.42 -12.68 -14.14
N THR A 7 -0.70 -12.54 -13.43
CA THR A 7 -0.84 -11.79 -12.17
C THR A 7 0.21 -12.21 -11.13
N LEU A 8 1.22 -11.35 -10.95
CA LEU A 8 2.21 -11.43 -9.86
C LEU A 8 1.74 -10.70 -8.59
N VAL A 9 0.56 -10.05 -8.64
CA VAL A 9 0.08 -9.15 -7.59
C VAL A 9 -0.98 -9.85 -6.74
N ASN A 10 -0.75 -9.87 -5.43
CA ASN A 10 -1.72 -10.35 -4.46
C ASN A 10 -2.80 -9.27 -4.22
N THR A 11 -3.85 -9.28 -5.04
CA THR A 11 -4.98 -8.35 -4.90
C THR A 11 -5.66 -8.45 -3.55
N PHE A 12 -5.72 -9.64 -2.94
CA PHE A 12 -6.38 -9.83 -1.66
C PHE A 12 -5.65 -9.09 -0.54
N GLU A 13 -4.33 -9.21 -0.48
CA GLU A 13 -3.51 -8.46 0.50
C GLU A 13 -3.56 -6.95 0.24
N LEU A 14 -3.56 -6.52 -1.02
CA LEU A 14 -3.76 -5.12 -1.37
C LEU A 14 -5.12 -4.60 -0.86
N GLY A 15 -6.20 -5.35 -1.12
CA GLY A 15 -7.55 -5.03 -0.66
C GLY A 15 -7.65 -4.94 0.86
N ARG A 16 -7.06 -5.89 1.58
CA ARG A 16 -7.00 -5.87 3.06
C ARG A 16 -6.25 -4.65 3.59
N ALA A 17 -5.12 -4.30 2.98
CA ALA A 17 -4.34 -3.14 3.38
C ALA A 17 -5.12 -1.82 3.16
N ILE A 18 -5.81 -1.68 2.02
CA ILE A 18 -6.67 -0.53 1.72
C ILE A 18 -7.77 -0.41 2.75
N ARG A 19 -8.50 -1.51 2.98
CA ARG A 19 -9.62 -1.54 3.92
C ARG A 19 -9.18 -1.14 5.32
N ARG A 20 -8.08 -1.72 5.81
CA ARG A 20 -7.55 -1.43 7.15
C ARG A 20 -7.20 0.05 7.29
N LYS A 21 -6.39 0.60 6.40
CA LYS A 21 -5.99 2.02 6.48
C LYS A 21 -7.20 2.95 6.41
N ARG A 22 -8.17 2.62 5.54
CA ARG A 22 -9.41 3.36 5.38
C ARG A 22 -10.25 3.36 6.66
N GLU A 23 -10.45 2.18 7.27
CA GLU A 23 -11.24 2.03 8.50
C GLU A 23 -10.54 2.68 9.70
N ASP A 24 -9.22 2.52 9.84
CA ASP A 24 -8.41 3.17 10.88
C ASP A 24 -8.49 4.71 10.81
N ALA A 25 -8.62 5.25 9.59
CA ALA A 25 -8.76 6.69 9.34
C ALA A 25 -10.23 7.18 9.31
N GLY A 26 -11.21 6.30 9.51
CA GLY A 26 -12.64 6.65 9.42
C GLY A 26 -13.10 7.09 8.03
N MET A 27 -12.37 6.72 6.98
CA MET A 27 -12.63 7.13 5.61
C MET A 27 -13.67 6.22 4.92
N SER A 28 -14.46 6.81 4.03
CA SER A 28 -15.29 6.06 3.08
C SER A 28 -14.48 5.67 1.84
N LEU A 29 -15.03 4.76 1.01
CA LEU A 29 -14.43 4.43 -0.28
C LEU A 29 -14.33 5.63 -1.22
N ARG A 30 -15.21 6.63 -1.07
CA ARG A 30 -15.16 7.87 -1.86
C ARG A 30 -14.01 8.75 -1.41
N ASP A 31 -13.77 8.88 -0.11
CA ASP A 31 -12.64 9.67 0.40
C ASP A 31 -11.30 9.07 -0.06
N VAL A 32 -11.20 7.74 -0.08
CA VAL A 32 -10.00 7.07 -0.64
C VAL A 32 -9.91 7.27 -2.15
N ALA A 33 -11.04 7.28 -2.87
CA ALA A 33 -11.04 7.57 -4.30
C ALA A 33 -10.53 8.98 -4.60
N ASP A 34 -10.94 9.96 -3.81
CA ASP A 34 -10.50 11.34 -3.96
C ASP A 34 -9.01 11.49 -3.61
N ALA A 35 -8.51 10.76 -2.61
CA ALA A 35 -7.11 10.77 -2.21
C ALA A 35 -6.16 10.07 -3.20
N THR A 36 -6.65 9.04 -3.92
CA THR A 36 -5.82 8.18 -4.78
C THR A 36 -6.04 8.42 -6.28
N GLY A 37 -7.15 9.06 -6.64
CA GLY A 37 -7.64 9.12 -8.02
C GLY A 37 -8.16 7.79 -8.55
N VAL A 38 -8.26 6.74 -7.71
CA VAL A 38 -8.81 5.43 -8.09
C VAL A 38 -10.31 5.40 -7.80
N SER A 39 -11.14 5.12 -8.80
CA SER A 39 -12.59 5.14 -8.59
C SER A 39 -13.06 4.25 -7.44
N ALA A 40 -14.06 4.71 -6.69
CA ALA A 40 -14.65 3.95 -5.57
C ALA A 40 -15.15 2.55 -5.98
N SER A 41 -15.63 2.38 -7.21
CA SER A 41 -16.02 1.07 -7.74
C SER A 41 -14.84 0.11 -7.91
N THR A 42 -13.68 0.64 -8.28
CA THR A 42 -12.44 -0.14 -8.43
C THR A 42 -11.88 -0.51 -7.06
N LEU A 43 -11.85 0.45 -6.13
CA LEU A 43 -11.49 0.20 -4.73
C LEU A 43 -12.38 -0.89 -4.11
N SER A 44 -13.70 -0.81 -4.31
CA SER A 44 -14.64 -1.84 -3.84
C SER A 44 -14.31 -3.24 -4.39
N ARG A 45 -14.00 -3.36 -5.68
CA ARG A 45 -13.60 -4.64 -6.27
C ARG A 45 -12.27 -5.14 -5.70
N ILE A 46 -11.31 -4.25 -5.47
CA ILE A 46 -10.00 -4.59 -4.89
C ILE A 46 -10.16 -5.04 -3.43
N GLU A 47 -10.91 -4.32 -2.59
CA GLU A 47 -11.20 -4.71 -1.20
C GLU A 47 -11.90 -6.08 -1.11
N ASN A 48 -12.70 -6.43 -2.13
CA ASN A 48 -13.38 -7.73 -2.22
C ASN A 48 -12.56 -8.81 -2.95
N GLY A 49 -11.31 -8.51 -3.35
CA GLY A 49 -10.43 -9.47 -4.06
C GLY A 49 -10.87 -9.84 -5.48
N THR A 50 -11.90 -9.20 -6.03
CA THR A 50 -12.42 -9.45 -7.38
C THR A 50 -11.84 -8.50 -8.44
N GLY A 51 -11.13 -7.47 -8.00
CA GLY A 51 -10.49 -6.49 -8.86
C GLY A 51 -9.24 -7.04 -9.55
N LYS A 52 -8.98 -6.52 -10.75
CA LYS A 52 -7.68 -6.67 -11.43
C LYS A 52 -7.07 -5.28 -11.57
N PRO A 53 -6.34 -4.80 -10.55
CA PRO A 53 -5.70 -3.48 -10.63
C PRO A 53 -4.60 -3.52 -11.70
N ASP A 54 -4.53 -2.48 -12.51
CA ASP A 54 -3.41 -2.26 -13.43
C ASP A 54 -2.22 -1.62 -12.70
N ALA A 55 -1.10 -1.45 -13.41
CA ALA A 55 0.12 -0.91 -12.84
C ALA A 55 -0.04 0.51 -12.27
N ASP A 56 -0.86 1.36 -12.90
CA ASP A 56 -1.11 2.73 -12.44
C ASP A 56 -1.90 2.74 -11.11
N ASN A 57 -2.99 1.95 -11.04
CA ASN A 57 -3.74 1.77 -9.81
C ASN A 57 -2.88 1.18 -8.70
N ILE A 58 -2.03 0.20 -9.01
CA ILE A 58 -1.09 -0.37 -8.03
C ILE A 58 -0.18 0.71 -7.48
N ALA A 59 0.50 1.48 -8.33
CA ALA A 59 1.43 2.52 -7.92
C ALA A 59 0.77 3.60 -7.05
N ARG A 60 -0.44 4.03 -7.42
CA ARG A 60 -1.22 5.01 -6.64
C ARG A 60 -1.61 4.46 -5.28
N LEU A 61 -2.07 3.20 -5.22
CA LEU A 61 -2.53 2.58 -3.99
C LEU A 61 -1.38 2.23 -3.06
N THR A 62 -0.26 1.71 -3.56
CA THR A 62 0.94 1.44 -2.74
C THR A 62 1.55 2.73 -2.21
N GLY A 63 1.60 3.78 -3.04
CA GLY A 63 2.02 5.13 -2.63
C GLY A 63 1.13 5.68 -1.53
N TRP A 64 -0.20 5.63 -1.71
CA TRP A 64 -1.13 6.06 -0.67
C TRP A 64 -1.01 5.22 0.61
N LEU A 65 -0.78 3.92 0.51
CA LEU A 65 -0.59 3.03 1.66
C LEU A 65 0.76 3.22 2.37
N ASN A 66 1.71 3.98 1.79
CA ASN A 66 3.12 3.97 2.18
C ASN A 66 3.67 2.53 2.27
N MET A 67 3.28 1.67 1.34
CA MET A 67 3.64 0.26 1.32
C MET A 67 4.58 -0.02 0.14
N PRO A 68 5.72 -0.71 0.36
CA PRO A 68 6.60 -1.14 -0.73
C PRO A 68 5.91 -2.15 -1.64
N MET A 69 6.13 -2.05 -2.95
CA MET A 69 5.48 -2.89 -3.97
C MET A 69 5.80 -4.39 -3.77
N GLU A 70 6.96 -4.70 -3.22
CA GLU A 70 7.43 -6.05 -2.92
C GLU A 70 6.47 -6.79 -1.98
N ARG A 71 5.76 -6.06 -1.11
CA ARG A 71 4.80 -6.63 -0.15
C ARG A 71 3.55 -7.20 -0.82
N ILE A 72 3.17 -6.65 -1.97
CA ILE A 72 2.02 -7.13 -2.76
C ILE A 72 2.46 -8.00 -3.94
N MET A 73 3.72 -7.93 -4.36
CA MET A 73 4.28 -8.70 -5.49
C MET A 73 4.85 -10.08 -5.10
N GLY A 74 4.85 -10.42 -3.80
CA GLY A 74 5.35 -11.68 -3.28
C GLY A 74 4.25 -12.71 -3.06
N GLY A 75 4.26 -13.80 -3.84
CA GLY A 75 3.45 -15.01 -3.60
C GLY A 75 3.91 -15.83 -2.40
N ARG A 76 4.10 -15.21 -1.23
CA ARG A 76 4.19 -15.93 0.03
C ARG A 76 3.07 -15.44 0.95
N GLN A 77 2.11 -16.33 1.15
CA GLN A 77 1.23 -16.36 2.31
C GLN A 77 2.12 -16.19 3.55
N LEU A 78 2.23 -14.96 4.05
CA LEU A 78 2.73 -14.73 5.41
C LEU A 78 1.51 -14.83 6.30
N ASP A 79 1.15 -16.06 6.63
CA ASP A 79 0.46 -16.33 7.89
C ASP A 79 1.42 -15.84 8.98
N GLY A 80 1.13 -14.68 9.57
CA GLY A 80 2.03 -14.09 10.56
C GLY A 80 1.77 -12.62 10.76
N ASP A 81 0.98 -12.34 11.79
CA ASP A 81 0.91 -11.08 12.51
C ASP A 81 2.30 -10.62 13.00
N GLU A 82 3.09 -10.01 12.11
CA GLU A 82 4.26 -9.23 12.48
C GLU A 82 4.30 -7.95 11.62
N ALA A 83 3.54 -6.95 12.07
CA ALA A 83 3.93 -5.58 11.81
C ALA A 83 5.29 -5.34 12.50
N LYS A 84 6.39 -5.61 11.81
CA LYS A 84 7.70 -5.07 12.22
C LYS A 84 7.58 -3.54 12.10
N PRO A 85 7.59 -2.79 13.21
CA PRO A 85 7.54 -1.34 13.13
C PRO A 85 8.80 -0.89 12.39
N VAL A 86 8.61 -0.11 11.32
CA VAL A 86 9.71 0.65 10.73
C VAL A 86 10.12 1.65 11.79
N VAL A 87 11.18 1.33 12.56
CA VAL A 87 11.80 2.26 13.48
C VAL A 87 12.49 3.31 12.62
N TYR A 88 11.79 4.42 12.37
CA TYR A 88 12.41 5.62 11.85
C TYR A 88 13.24 6.23 12.99
N PHE A 89 14.55 6.07 12.92
CA PHE A 89 15.45 6.88 13.75
C PHE A 89 15.52 8.27 13.12
N PRO A 90 14.98 9.33 13.75
CA PRO A 90 15.29 10.69 13.32
C PRO A 90 16.79 10.90 13.50
N HIS A 91 17.48 11.18 12.41
CA HIS A 91 18.90 11.53 12.45
C HIS A 91 19.00 12.92 13.09
N GLU A 92 19.14 12.98 14.41
CA GLU A 92 19.51 14.23 15.08
C GLU A 92 20.90 14.67 14.60
N ALA A 93 21.03 15.97 14.38
CA ALA A 93 22.22 16.60 13.85
C ALA A 93 23.41 16.37 14.80
N MET A 94 24.55 15.94 14.23
CA MET A 94 25.81 15.90 14.97
C MET A 94 26.14 17.33 15.42
N PRO A 95 26.23 17.62 16.73
CA PRO A 95 26.72 18.93 17.16
C PRO A 95 28.18 19.08 16.73
N ASP A 96 28.50 20.21 16.09
CA ASP A 96 29.86 20.63 15.80
C ASP A 96 30.69 20.58 17.08
N ILE A 97 31.71 19.72 17.11
CA ILE A 97 32.67 19.66 18.21
C ILE A 97 33.50 20.95 18.12
N VAL A 98 33.15 21.92 18.96
CA VAL A 98 34.01 23.06 19.29
C VAL A 98 34.63 22.81 20.66
N GLU A 99 35.92 22.45 20.69
CA GLU A 99 36.88 22.56 21.79
C GLU A 99 38.24 22.13 21.22
N ALA A 100 39.37 22.85 21.33
CA ALA A 100 39.76 24.07 22.02
C ALA A 100 40.97 24.69 21.29
#